data_AF-A0A7M2V7S6-F1
#
_entry.id   AF-A0A7M2V7S6-F1
#
_cell.length_a   1.000
_cell.length_b   1.000
_cell.length_c   1.000
_cell.angle_alpha   90.00
_cell.angle_beta   90.00
_cell.angle_gamma   90.00
#
_symmetry.space_group_name_H-M   'P 1'
#
loop_
_entity.id
_entity.type
_entity.pdbx_description
1 polymer ?
#
loop_
_entity_poly.entity_id
_entity_poly.type
_entity_poly.pdbx_seq_one_letter_code
_entity_poly.pdbx_strand_id
1 'polypeptide(L)'
;MNSFIEGALRPLLSFWRRSQVLAGVLLLTACSHNSSLPPFTASGYAGDQGAERLWRKDSDSETHLLAAFSPWHNGNTSLSEYRWQGDELRLIELNIYGKTPEHIRVRFDDHGELSFMQREVNGQKEQLSSDQVALYRYRANQLRQTSDALRLGRVVLRQGRWHANGSVTTCEGQTIKPDLDSLAISHIERRQNHSSAEVSVAWLEGPEGSQLLLVANEDFCTWQPTEKSF
;
A
#
# COMPACT_ATOMS: atom_id res chain seq x y z
N MET A 1 -46.00 -82.33 17.37
CA MET A 1 -45.75 -82.60 15.93
C MET A 1 -46.03 -81.31 15.19
N ASN A 2 -45.14 -80.56 14.54
CA ASN A 2 -43.72 -80.64 14.16
C ASN A 2 -43.25 -79.14 14.12
N SER A 3 -42.16 -78.68 14.73
CA SER A 3 -40.72 -78.87 14.49
C SER A 3 -40.07 -77.89 13.48
N PHE A 4 -38.95 -77.29 13.93
CA PHE A 4 -37.82 -76.65 13.22
C PHE A 4 -37.99 -75.27 12.56
N ILE A 5 -36.95 -74.44 12.33
CA ILE A 5 -35.77 -73.88 13.04
C ILE A 5 -35.17 -72.87 12.02
N GLU A 6 -34.71 -71.71 12.52
CA GLU A 6 -33.71 -70.75 11.96
C GLU A 6 -33.73 -70.23 10.51
N GLY A 7 -33.38 -68.93 10.40
CA GLY A 7 -32.93 -68.31 9.15
C GLY A 7 -32.94 -66.78 9.16
N ALA A 8 -32.19 -66.15 10.06
CA ALA A 8 -32.00 -64.71 10.05
C ALA A 8 -31.02 -64.30 8.92
N LEU A 9 -31.53 -63.71 7.84
CA LEU A 9 -30.71 -63.02 6.83
C LEU A 9 -30.91 -61.51 6.98
N ARG A 10 -30.06 -60.88 7.80
CA ARG A 10 -29.92 -59.41 7.79
C ARG A 10 -29.14 -59.02 6.53
N PRO A 11 -29.65 -58.15 5.66
CA PRO A 11 -28.91 -57.75 4.47
C PRO A 11 -27.76 -56.82 4.86
N LEU A 12 -26.54 -57.14 4.39
CA LEU A 12 -25.28 -56.40 4.57
C LEU A 12 -25.26 -55.00 3.91
N LEU A 13 -26.41 -54.46 3.51
CA LEU A 13 -26.54 -53.21 2.76
C LEU A 13 -26.26 -51.95 3.59
N SER A 14 -26.19 -52.06 4.93
CA SER A 14 -25.93 -50.90 5.79
C SER A 14 -24.45 -50.49 5.87
N PHE A 15 -23.51 -51.40 5.63
CA PHE A 15 -22.08 -51.08 5.75
C PHE A 15 -21.54 -50.36 4.50
N TRP A 16 -22.01 -50.73 3.31
CA TRP A 16 -21.54 -50.14 2.06
C TRP A 16 -21.98 -48.68 1.87
N ARG A 17 -23.14 -48.31 2.43
CA ARG A 17 -23.65 -46.93 2.39
C ARG A 17 -22.94 -45.99 3.37
N ARG A 18 -22.33 -46.51 4.44
CA ARG A 18 -21.57 -45.71 5.43
C ARG A 18 -20.13 -45.42 4.97
N SER A 19 -19.51 -46.32 4.20
CA SER A 19 -18.18 -46.10 3.63
C SER A 19 -18.18 -45.02 2.53
N GLN A 20 -19.28 -44.85 1.79
CA GLN A 20 -19.36 -43.79 0.78
C GLN A 20 -19.62 -42.39 1.36
N VAL A 21 -20.22 -42.29 2.55
CA VAL A 21 -20.40 -40.99 3.22
C VAL A 21 -19.08 -40.49 3.83
N LEU A 22 -18.22 -41.39 4.33
CA LEU A 22 -16.89 -40.99 4.84
C LEU A 22 -15.90 -40.59 3.73
N ALA A 23 -16.00 -41.18 2.54
CA ALA A 23 -15.12 -40.82 1.41
C ALA A 23 -15.44 -39.43 0.83
N GLY A 24 -16.68 -38.93 0.99
CA GLY A 24 -17.07 -37.59 0.53
C GLY A 24 -16.62 -36.45 1.45
N VAL A 25 -16.45 -36.71 2.75
CA VAL A 25 -16.06 -35.68 3.73
C VAL A 25 -14.57 -35.36 3.69
N LEU A 26 -13.72 -36.30 3.25
CA LEU A 26 -12.25 -36.12 3.19
C LEU A 26 -11.77 -35.30 1.97
N LEU A 27 -12.63 -34.98 1.00
CA LEU A 27 -12.28 -34.18 -0.18
C LEU A 27 -12.61 -32.69 -0.04
N LEU A 28 -13.08 -32.25 1.14
CA LEU A 28 -13.27 -30.83 1.46
C LEU A 28 -12.04 -30.24 2.17
N THR A 29 -10.83 -30.65 1.81
CA THR A 29 -9.67 -29.80 2.01
C THR A 29 -9.77 -28.65 1.01
N ALA A 30 -10.62 -27.67 1.32
CA ALA A 30 -10.56 -26.37 0.68
C ALA A 30 -9.11 -25.90 0.82
N CYS A 31 -8.43 -25.71 -0.31
CA CYS A 31 -7.18 -24.98 -0.35
C CYS A 31 -7.45 -23.64 0.33
N SER A 32 -7.03 -23.47 1.59
CA SER A 32 -7.03 -22.17 2.24
C SER A 32 -6.00 -21.36 1.47
N HIS A 33 -6.45 -20.68 0.42
CA HIS A 33 -5.63 -19.73 -0.28
C HIS A 33 -5.25 -18.70 0.77
N ASN A 34 -3.96 -18.62 1.11
CA ASN A 34 -3.49 -17.67 2.10
C ASN A 34 -3.70 -16.28 1.50
N SER A 35 -4.83 -15.67 1.83
CA SER A 35 -5.28 -14.38 1.30
C SER A 35 -4.72 -13.22 2.13
N SER A 36 -3.74 -13.49 3.00
CA SER A 36 -3.08 -12.45 3.76
C SER A 36 -2.36 -11.52 2.78
N LEU A 37 -2.61 -10.23 2.95
CA LEU A 37 -1.89 -9.20 2.22
C LEU A 37 -0.41 -9.26 2.65
N PRO A 38 0.53 -8.99 1.74
CA PRO A 38 1.93 -8.93 2.11
C PRO A 38 2.12 -7.87 3.21
N PRO A 39 3.00 -8.12 4.20
CA PRO A 39 3.28 -7.17 5.27
C PRO A 39 3.73 -5.82 4.74
N PHE A 40 4.64 -5.83 3.76
CA PHE A 40 5.10 -4.64 3.04
C PHE A 40 4.34 -4.45 1.73
N THR A 41 3.83 -3.23 1.52
CA THR A 41 3.08 -2.85 0.31
C THR A 41 3.52 -1.48 -0.18
N ALA A 42 3.57 -1.32 -1.50
CA ALA A 42 3.66 -0.02 -2.16
C ALA A 42 2.34 0.22 -2.91
N SER A 43 1.70 1.36 -2.69
CA SER A 43 0.41 1.73 -3.28
C SER A 43 0.37 3.24 -3.51
N GLY A 44 -0.76 3.77 -3.97
CA GLY A 44 -0.90 5.21 -4.15
C GLY A 44 -2.25 5.58 -4.72
N TYR A 45 -2.48 6.88 -4.87
CA TYR A 45 -3.70 7.40 -5.46
C TYR A 45 -3.47 8.81 -6.02
N ALA A 46 -4.29 9.18 -7.00
CA ALA A 46 -4.42 10.55 -7.46
C ALA A 46 -5.48 11.25 -6.59
N GLY A 47 -5.08 12.26 -5.83
CA GLY A 47 -5.99 13.16 -5.12
C GLY A 47 -6.23 14.45 -5.89
N ASP A 48 -7.11 15.32 -5.41
CA ASP A 48 -7.42 16.59 -6.10
C ASP A 48 -6.22 17.53 -6.21
N GLN A 49 -5.28 17.46 -5.25
CA GLN A 49 -4.14 18.37 -5.15
C GLN A 49 -2.83 17.79 -5.71
N GLY A 50 -2.75 16.47 -5.84
CA GLY A 50 -1.50 15.79 -6.16
C GLY A 50 -1.58 14.27 -6.12
N ALA A 51 -0.48 13.65 -6.52
CA ALA A 51 -0.26 12.22 -6.41
C ALA A 51 0.25 11.89 -5.00
N GLU A 52 -0.30 10.84 -4.41
CA GLU A 52 0.21 10.22 -3.19
C GLU A 52 0.81 8.86 -3.52
N ARG A 53 2.08 8.67 -3.17
CA ARG A 53 2.79 7.39 -3.25
C ARG A 53 3.04 6.89 -1.84
N LEU A 54 2.59 5.69 -1.53
CA LEU A 54 2.53 5.15 -0.19
C LEU A 54 3.36 3.87 -0.08
N TRP A 55 4.10 3.75 1.01
CA TRP A 55 4.74 2.52 1.45
C TRP A 55 4.26 2.20 2.85
N ARG A 56 3.80 0.96 3.05
CA ARG A 56 3.29 0.51 4.35
C ARG A 56 3.91 -0.81 4.73
N LYS A 57 4.24 -0.96 6.00
CA LYS A 57 4.63 -2.22 6.63
C LYS A 57 3.80 -2.45 7.87
N ASP A 58 3.11 -3.58 7.89
CA ASP A 58 2.44 -4.08 9.10
C ASP A 58 3.28 -5.17 9.76
N SER A 59 3.31 -5.15 11.09
CA SER A 59 3.70 -6.28 11.94
C SER A 59 2.53 -6.60 12.90
N ASP A 60 2.72 -7.54 13.83
CA ASP A 60 1.66 -8.03 14.72
C ASP A 60 0.86 -6.92 15.42
N SER A 61 1.54 -5.83 15.84
CA SER A 61 0.89 -4.68 16.49
C SER A 61 1.30 -3.33 15.93
N GLU A 62 2.21 -3.25 14.95
CA GLU A 62 2.71 -1.96 14.46
C GLU A 62 2.32 -1.74 13.01
N THR A 63 1.95 -0.51 12.69
CA THR A 63 1.80 -0.04 11.32
C THR A 63 2.77 1.11 11.09
N HIS A 64 3.68 0.93 10.14
CA HIS A 64 4.58 1.98 9.66
C HIS A 64 4.12 2.40 8.26
N LEU A 65 3.86 3.69 8.06
CA LEU A 65 3.43 4.27 6.79
C LEU A 65 4.34 5.43 6.41
N LEU A 66 4.80 5.43 5.16
CA LEU A 66 5.51 6.52 4.53
C LEU A 66 4.74 6.97 3.30
N ALA A 67 4.59 8.28 3.11
CA ALA A 67 3.89 8.86 1.99
C ALA A 67 4.68 10.00 1.36
N ALA A 68 4.86 9.91 0.04
CA ALA A 68 5.45 10.95 -0.78
C ALA A 68 4.36 11.62 -1.63
N PHE A 69 4.02 12.84 -1.24
CA PHE A 69 3.07 13.70 -1.94
C PHE A 69 3.76 14.52 -3.02
N SER A 70 3.20 14.57 -4.22
CA SER A 70 3.68 15.40 -5.33
C SER A 70 2.51 16.20 -5.93
N PRO A 71 2.53 17.55 -5.85
CA PRO A 71 1.40 18.37 -6.30
C PRO A 71 1.24 18.35 -7.84
N TRP A 72 0.01 18.51 -8.33
CA TRP A 72 -0.25 18.64 -9.78
C TRP A 72 0.26 19.94 -10.38
N HIS A 73 0.21 21.00 -9.57
CA HIS A 73 0.50 22.36 -9.99
C HIS A 73 1.47 22.99 -8.99
N ASN A 74 1.19 24.22 -8.57
CA ASN A 74 1.96 24.90 -7.55
C ASN A 74 1.81 24.19 -6.21
N GLY A 75 2.93 23.96 -5.54
CA GLY A 75 2.95 23.33 -4.22
C GLY A 75 4.34 22.81 -3.89
N ASN A 76 4.46 22.31 -2.67
CA ASN A 76 5.68 21.69 -2.18
C ASN A 76 5.49 20.18 -2.16
N THR A 77 6.45 19.43 -2.70
CA THR A 77 6.55 17.99 -2.47
C THR A 77 6.75 17.77 -0.98
N SER A 78 6.14 16.73 -0.42
CA SER A 78 6.38 16.38 0.98
C SER A 78 6.57 14.89 1.16
N LEU A 79 7.43 14.53 2.12
CA LEU A 79 7.57 13.17 2.63
C LEU A 79 7.00 13.14 4.05
N SER A 80 6.11 12.21 4.33
CA SER A 80 5.50 12.06 5.65
C SER A 80 5.62 10.62 6.15
N GLU A 81 6.02 10.46 7.41
CA GLU A 81 6.13 9.18 8.10
C GLU A 81 5.15 9.16 9.28
N TYR A 82 4.50 8.02 9.45
CA TYR A 82 3.53 7.78 10.50
C TYR A 82 3.75 6.39 11.10
N ARG A 83 3.57 6.29 12.42
CA ARG A 83 3.65 5.02 13.14
C ARG A 83 2.47 4.87 14.08
N TRP A 84 1.86 3.69 14.07
CA TRP A 84 0.83 3.29 15.02
C TRP A 84 1.24 2.02 15.75
N GLN A 85 0.83 1.95 17.02
CA GLN A 85 0.82 0.75 17.83
C GLN A 85 -0.64 0.39 18.11
N GLY A 86 -1.11 -0.71 17.50
CA GLY A 86 -2.54 -0.98 17.35
C GLY A 86 -3.22 0.17 16.61
N ASP A 87 -4.20 0.79 17.25
CA ASP A 87 -4.92 1.95 16.70
C ASP A 87 -4.37 3.29 17.19
N GLU A 88 -3.44 3.26 18.14
CA GLU A 88 -2.86 4.48 18.72
C GLU A 88 -1.74 5.04 17.84
N LEU A 89 -1.93 6.26 17.37
CA LEU A 89 -0.91 6.99 16.60
C LEU A 89 0.24 7.38 17.54
N ARG A 90 1.46 7.01 17.19
CA ARG A 90 2.68 7.20 18.02
C ARG A 90 3.64 8.25 17.47
N LEU A 91 3.70 8.40 16.15
CA LEU A 91 4.59 9.33 15.46
C LEU A 91 3.90 9.95 14.26
N ILE A 92 4.14 11.24 14.09
CA ILE A 92 3.95 11.98 12.84
C ILE A 92 5.27 12.70 12.55
N GLU A 93 5.82 12.51 11.36
CA GLU A 93 6.98 13.24 10.87
C GLU A 93 6.72 13.73 9.45
N LEU A 94 6.86 15.03 9.19
CA LEU A 94 6.65 15.62 7.87
C LEU A 94 7.90 16.40 7.47
N ASN A 95 8.34 16.18 6.23
CA ASN A 95 9.36 16.94 5.55
C ASN A 95 8.71 17.61 4.34
N ILE A 96 8.61 18.94 4.34
CA ILE A 96 8.03 19.71 3.25
C ILE A 96 9.19 20.34 2.47
N TYR A 97 9.34 19.94 1.22
CA TYR A 97 10.39 20.42 0.32
C TYR A 97 9.88 21.62 -0.48
N GLY A 98 10.55 22.75 -0.37
CA GLY A 98 10.17 23.96 -1.08
C GLY A 98 11.18 25.09 -0.87
N LYS A 99 10.78 26.31 -1.24
CA LYS A 99 11.60 27.52 -1.02
C LYS A 99 11.94 27.75 0.45
N THR A 100 11.03 27.35 1.33
CA THR A 100 11.18 27.40 2.77
C THR A 100 10.93 25.98 3.28
N PRO A 101 11.99 25.16 3.41
CA PRO A 101 11.85 23.80 3.91
C PRO A 101 11.30 23.79 5.32
N GLU A 102 10.40 22.85 5.59
CA GLU A 102 9.84 22.65 6.92
C GLU A 102 10.02 21.20 7.36
N HIS A 103 10.33 21.04 8.64
CA HIS A 103 10.37 19.74 9.29
C HIS A 103 9.45 19.75 10.50
N ILE A 104 8.49 18.83 10.56
CA ILE A 104 7.55 18.72 11.67
C ILE A 104 7.70 17.33 12.28
N ARG A 105 7.76 17.26 13.61
CA ARG A 105 7.74 16.01 14.35
C ARG A 105 6.78 16.12 15.54
N VAL A 106 5.86 15.18 15.64
CA VAL A 106 4.90 15.04 16.74
C VAL A 106 4.97 13.61 17.25
N ARG A 107 5.11 13.43 18.56
CA ARG A 107 5.09 12.11 19.21
C ARG A 107 3.99 12.04 20.24
N PHE A 108 3.46 10.84 20.40
CA PHE A 108 2.43 10.53 21.37
C PHE A 108 2.88 9.41 22.30
N ASP A 109 2.48 9.48 23.56
CA ASP A 109 2.74 8.46 24.55
C ASP A 109 1.83 7.23 24.37
N ASP A 110 1.92 6.27 25.29
CA ASP A 110 1.20 4.99 25.23
C ASP A 110 -0.31 5.15 25.46
N HIS A 111 -0.77 6.32 25.90
CA HIS A 111 -2.18 6.67 26.05
C HIS A 111 -2.69 7.51 24.88
N GLY A 112 -1.86 7.70 23.84
CA GLY A 112 -2.19 8.54 22.71
C GLY A 112 -2.09 10.04 23.00
N GLU A 113 -1.53 10.46 24.14
CA GLU A 113 -1.40 11.86 24.55
C GLU A 113 -0.13 12.50 23.98
N LEU A 114 -0.17 13.82 23.77
CA LEU A 114 0.97 14.55 23.19
C LEU A 114 2.18 14.53 24.13
N SER A 115 3.26 13.88 23.70
CA SER A 115 4.51 13.79 24.46
C SER A 115 5.61 14.70 23.92
N PHE A 116 5.57 15.02 22.62
CA PHE A 116 6.52 15.92 21.98
C PHE A 116 5.92 16.58 20.73
N MET A 117 6.27 17.84 20.50
CA MET A 117 6.02 18.52 19.22
C MET A 117 7.15 19.50 18.90
N GLN A 118 7.51 19.56 17.63
CA GLN A 118 8.40 20.57 17.08
C GLN A 118 8.04 20.80 15.61
N ARG A 119 7.98 22.07 15.21
CA ARG A 119 8.04 22.51 13.82
C ARG A 119 9.33 23.29 13.64
N GLU A 120 10.07 22.98 12.61
CA GLU A 120 11.29 23.68 12.24
C GLU A 120 11.13 24.31 10.87
N VAL A 121 11.35 25.62 10.78
CA VAL A 121 11.25 26.40 9.55
C VAL A 121 12.49 27.26 9.42
N ASN A 122 13.25 27.12 8.34
CA ASN A 122 14.51 27.84 8.15
C ASN A 122 15.47 27.76 9.36
N GLY A 123 15.52 26.59 10.02
CA GLY A 123 16.34 26.36 11.23
C GLY A 123 15.78 26.96 12.53
N GLN A 124 14.64 27.66 12.49
CA GLN A 124 13.95 28.15 13.68
C GLN A 124 12.97 27.10 14.18
N LYS A 125 13.01 26.84 15.49
CA LYS A 125 12.16 25.84 16.14
C LYS A 125 10.97 26.50 16.81
N GLU A 126 9.80 25.98 16.53
CA GLU A 126 8.50 26.49 16.94
C GLU A 126 7.67 25.34 17.53
N GLN A 127 6.77 25.68 18.45
CA GLN A 127 5.73 24.76 18.89
C GLN A 127 4.55 24.78 17.90
N LEU A 128 3.82 23.66 17.84
CA LEU A 128 2.56 23.59 17.11
C LEU A 128 1.42 24.04 18.01
N SER A 129 0.40 24.65 17.42
CA SER A 129 -0.89 24.85 18.09
C SER A 129 -1.65 23.52 18.25
N SER A 130 -2.60 23.48 19.19
CA SER A 130 -3.51 22.34 19.37
C SER A 130 -4.25 21.98 18.08
N ASP A 131 -4.69 22.99 17.33
CA ASP A 131 -5.46 22.81 16.10
C ASP A 131 -4.60 22.19 14.99
N GLN A 132 -3.32 22.59 14.89
CA GLN A 132 -2.38 21.97 13.97
C GLN A 132 -2.13 20.49 14.33
N VAL A 133 -1.96 20.18 15.61
CA VAL A 133 -1.80 18.79 16.06
C VAL A 133 -3.05 17.97 15.72
N ALA A 134 -4.24 18.49 15.99
CA ALA A 134 -5.50 17.83 15.67
C ALA A 134 -5.66 17.59 14.15
N LEU A 135 -5.32 18.59 13.32
CA LEU A 135 -5.34 18.46 11.88
C LEU A 135 -4.37 17.38 11.37
N TYR A 136 -3.15 17.33 11.92
CA TYR A 136 -2.18 16.30 11.53
C TYR A 136 -2.63 14.90 11.93
N ARG A 137 -3.22 14.72 13.12
CA ARG A 137 -3.83 13.44 13.52
C ARG A 137 -4.93 13.02 12.56
N TYR A 138 -5.84 13.93 12.22
CA TYR A 138 -6.92 13.66 11.27
C TYR A 138 -6.36 13.20 9.92
N ARG A 139 -5.37 13.91 9.37
CA ARG A 139 -4.74 13.55 8.09
C ARG A 139 -4.03 12.20 8.15
N ALA A 140 -3.30 11.92 9.23
CA ALA A 140 -2.65 10.61 9.43
C ALA A 140 -3.68 9.47 9.39
N ASN A 141 -4.79 9.63 10.10
CA ASN A 141 -5.85 8.61 10.16
C ASN A 141 -6.57 8.44 8.82
N GLN A 142 -6.85 9.53 8.09
CA GLN A 142 -7.41 9.44 6.74
C GLN A 142 -6.47 8.70 5.79
N LEU A 143 -5.17 8.98 5.86
CA LEU A 143 -4.17 8.33 5.02
C LEU A 143 -4.05 6.83 5.33
N ARG A 144 -4.09 6.45 6.62
CA ARG A 144 -4.14 5.03 7.04
C ARG A 144 -5.36 4.32 6.48
N GLN A 145 -6.55 4.92 6.58
CA GLN A 145 -7.80 4.36 6.05
C GLN A 145 -7.75 4.19 4.52
N THR A 146 -7.22 5.18 3.80
CA THR A 146 -7.01 5.06 2.35
C THR A 146 -6.02 3.95 2.02
N SER A 147 -4.93 3.83 2.79
CA SER A 147 -3.96 2.74 2.64
C SER A 147 -4.61 1.37 2.88
N ASP A 148 -5.48 1.23 3.89
CA ASP A 148 -6.24 -0.01 4.12
C ASP A 148 -7.08 -0.37 2.90
N ALA A 149 -7.83 0.59 2.34
CA ALA A 149 -8.66 0.37 1.16
C ALA A 149 -7.84 -0.01 -0.08
N LEU A 150 -6.71 0.66 -0.34
CA LEU A 150 -5.84 0.35 -1.47
C LEU A 150 -5.23 -1.06 -1.37
N ARG A 151 -4.84 -1.47 -0.16
CA ARG A 151 -4.32 -2.83 0.08
C ARG A 151 -5.40 -3.88 -0.12
N LEU A 152 -6.61 -3.66 0.39
CA LEU A 152 -7.76 -4.54 0.15
C LEU A 152 -8.09 -4.65 -1.35
N GLY A 153 -8.01 -3.53 -2.08
CA GLY A 153 -8.18 -3.46 -3.53
C GLY A 153 -7.00 -3.98 -4.35
N ARG A 154 -5.91 -4.42 -3.69
CA ARG A 154 -4.67 -4.90 -4.32
C ARG A 154 -4.06 -3.91 -5.31
N VAL A 155 -4.13 -2.62 -4.97
CA VAL A 155 -3.49 -1.56 -5.76
C VAL A 155 -1.99 -1.55 -5.45
N VAL A 156 -1.18 -1.73 -6.49
CA VAL A 156 0.28 -1.78 -6.41
C VAL A 156 0.86 -0.57 -7.11
N LEU A 157 1.71 0.18 -6.40
CA LEU A 157 2.51 1.23 -6.99
C LEU A 157 3.75 0.63 -7.65
N ARG A 158 3.99 1.05 -8.89
CA ARG A 158 5.24 0.85 -9.61
C ARG A 158 5.82 2.20 -10.02
N GLN A 159 7.14 2.26 -10.12
CA GLN A 159 7.82 3.47 -10.57
C GLN A 159 9.21 3.17 -11.10
N GLY A 160 9.73 4.05 -11.96
CA GLY A 160 11.02 3.87 -12.59
C GLY A 160 11.33 4.92 -13.67
N ARG A 161 12.40 4.66 -14.42
CA ARG A 161 12.88 5.51 -15.53
C ARG A 161 12.29 5.06 -16.85
N TRP A 162 11.70 6.00 -17.60
CA TRP A 162 11.12 5.75 -18.91
C TRP A 162 12.18 5.76 -20.01
N HIS A 163 12.09 4.80 -20.92
CA HIS A 163 12.95 4.70 -22.09
C HIS A 163 12.16 4.94 -23.38
N ALA A 164 12.85 5.44 -24.42
CA ALA A 164 12.25 5.78 -25.70
C ALA A 164 11.54 4.62 -26.43
N ASN A 165 11.87 3.36 -26.09
CA ASN A 165 11.21 2.17 -26.64
C ASN A 165 9.88 1.80 -25.93
N GLY A 166 9.46 2.63 -24.97
CA GLY A 166 8.26 2.43 -24.16
C GLY A 166 8.43 1.47 -22.99
N SER A 167 9.65 1.06 -22.67
CA SER A 167 9.95 0.29 -21.46
C SER A 167 10.31 1.21 -20.30
N VAL A 168 10.21 0.67 -19.08
CA VAL A 168 10.58 1.31 -17.82
C VAL A 168 11.59 0.43 -17.12
N THR A 169 12.72 1.01 -16.70
CA THR A 169 13.57 0.39 -15.67
C THR A 169 13.03 0.79 -14.30
N THR A 170 12.44 -0.15 -13.58
CA THR A 170 11.85 0.08 -12.26
C THR A 170 12.91 0.45 -11.23
N CYS A 171 12.50 1.05 -10.12
CA CYS A 171 13.41 1.38 -9.03
C CYS A 171 14.05 0.13 -8.37
N GLU A 172 13.46 -1.04 -8.54
CA GLU A 172 14.02 -2.33 -8.15
C GLU A 172 15.00 -2.92 -9.19
N GLY A 173 15.19 -2.25 -10.33
CA GLY A 173 16.14 -2.63 -11.38
C GLY A 173 15.59 -3.58 -12.45
N GLN A 174 14.28 -3.77 -12.53
CA GLN A 174 13.66 -4.61 -13.58
C GLN A 174 13.30 -3.76 -14.79
N THR A 175 13.52 -4.28 -16.01
CA THR A 175 13.02 -3.61 -17.22
C THR A 175 11.72 -4.25 -17.68
N ILE A 176 10.64 -3.48 -17.69
CA ILE A 176 9.30 -3.93 -18.05
C ILE A 176 8.63 -2.96 -19.02
N LYS A 177 7.60 -3.41 -19.73
CA LYS A 177 6.74 -2.54 -20.54
C LYS A 177 5.38 -2.41 -19.84
N PRO A 178 5.05 -1.26 -19.23
CA PRO A 178 3.80 -1.12 -18.49
C PRO A 178 2.61 -1.12 -19.44
N ASP A 179 1.49 -1.70 -19.01
CA ASP A 179 0.24 -1.79 -19.79
C ASP A 179 -0.60 -0.51 -19.64
N LEU A 180 -0.01 0.61 -20.06
CA LEU A 180 -0.66 1.93 -20.00
C LEU A 180 -1.45 2.20 -21.29
N ASP A 181 -2.56 2.92 -21.15
CA ASP A 181 -3.34 3.37 -22.29
C ASP A 181 -2.55 4.36 -23.18
N SER A 182 -3.07 4.58 -24.40
CA SER A 182 -2.42 5.44 -25.39
C SER A 182 -2.35 6.92 -24.98
N LEU A 183 -3.28 7.39 -24.13
CA LEU A 183 -3.29 8.77 -23.64
C LEU A 183 -2.17 8.99 -22.62
N ALA A 184 -2.00 8.04 -21.70
CA ALA A 184 -0.91 8.00 -20.73
C ALA A 184 0.46 7.95 -21.43
N ILE A 185 0.62 7.07 -22.42
CA ILE A 185 1.86 6.99 -23.22
C ILE A 185 2.14 8.32 -23.92
N SER A 186 1.13 8.89 -24.60
CA SER A 186 1.26 10.19 -25.28
C SER A 186 1.65 11.32 -24.32
N HIS A 187 1.14 11.28 -23.09
CA HIS A 187 1.49 12.25 -22.04
C HIS A 187 2.97 12.10 -21.62
N ILE A 188 3.44 10.87 -21.40
CA ILE A 188 4.84 10.60 -21.05
C ILE A 188 5.78 11.04 -22.17
N GLU A 189 5.48 10.68 -23.42
CA GLU A 189 6.28 11.05 -24.59
C GLU A 189 6.36 12.57 -24.78
N ARG A 190 5.23 13.27 -24.60
CA ARG A 190 5.21 14.74 -24.65
C ARG A 190 6.10 15.33 -23.56
N ARG A 191 6.09 14.77 -22.35
CA ARG A 191 6.96 15.24 -21.26
C ARG A 191 8.44 14.94 -21.57
N GLN A 192 8.75 13.74 -22.05
CA GLN A 192 10.10 13.33 -22.43
C GLN A 192 10.69 14.22 -23.53
N ASN A 193 9.89 14.59 -24.54
CA ASN A 193 10.34 15.46 -25.64
C ASN A 193 10.72 16.88 -25.19
N HIS A 194 10.22 17.33 -24.04
CA HIS A 194 10.59 18.62 -23.44
C HIS A 194 11.70 18.49 -22.38
N SER A 195 12.22 17.29 -22.16
CA SER A 195 13.27 17.00 -21.18
C SER A 195 14.56 16.60 -21.88
N SER A 196 15.70 17.11 -21.39
CA SER A 196 17.03 16.68 -21.84
C SER A 196 17.50 15.37 -21.19
N ALA A 197 16.80 14.89 -20.17
CA ALA A 197 17.07 13.65 -19.45
C ALA A 197 15.86 12.72 -19.46
N GLU A 198 16.07 11.43 -19.19
CA GLU A 198 14.99 10.45 -19.04
C GLU A 198 14.05 10.85 -17.90
N VAL A 199 12.74 10.88 -18.18
CA VAL A 199 11.73 11.17 -17.17
C VAL A 199 11.49 9.97 -16.26
N SER A 200 11.12 10.24 -15.01
CA SER A 200 10.61 9.21 -14.11
C SER A 200 9.10 9.09 -14.29
N VAL A 201 8.59 7.86 -14.20
CA VAL A 201 7.18 7.53 -14.26
C VAL A 201 6.78 6.74 -13.03
N ALA A 202 5.57 6.97 -12.54
CA ALA A 202 4.92 6.17 -11.51
C ALA A 202 3.50 5.81 -11.98
N TRP A 203 3.08 4.58 -11.76
CA TRP A 203 1.77 4.07 -12.15
C TRP A 203 1.23 3.11 -11.11
N LEU A 204 -0.08 2.92 -11.14
CA LEU A 204 -0.81 2.01 -10.26
C LEU A 204 -1.26 0.80 -11.08
N GLU A 205 -1.03 -0.39 -10.57
CA GLU A 205 -1.51 -1.66 -11.11
C GLU A 205 -2.58 -2.21 -10.15
N GLY A 206 -3.74 -2.61 -10.68
CA GLY A 206 -4.79 -3.26 -9.89
C GLY A 206 -5.59 -4.24 -10.74
N PRO A 207 -6.63 -4.88 -10.16
CA PRO A 207 -7.48 -5.83 -10.88
C PRO A 207 -8.13 -5.27 -12.16
N GLU A 208 -8.34 -3.96 -12.21
CA GLU A 208 -8.97 -3.25 -13.34
C GLU A 208 -7.97 -2.81 -14.43
N GLY A 209 -6.66 -3.05 -14.24
CA GLY A 209 -5.60 -2.65 -15.18
C GLY A 209 -4.59 -1.68 -14.57
N SER A 210 -3.88 -0.98 -15.45
CA SER A 210 -2.82 -0.03 -15.06
C SER A 210 -3.19 1.41 -15.38
N GLN A 211 -2.88 2.33 -14.48
CA GLN A 211 -3.13 3.75 -14.66
C GLN A 211 -1.89 4.58 -14.31
N LEU A 212 -1.51 5.49 -15.22
CA LEU A 212 -0.43 6.45 -14.97
C LEU A 212 -0.81 7.36 -13.80
N LEU A 213 0.07 7.45 -12.80
CA LEU A 213 -0.11 8.30 -11.63
C LEU A 213 0.67 9.62 -11.78
N LEU A 214 1.94 9.53 -12.20
CA LEU A 214 2.82 10.70 -12.25
C LEU A 214 3.91 10.52 -13.31
N VAL A 215 4.27 11.61 -13.98
CA VAL A 215 5.47 11.72 -14.82
C VAL A 215 6.20 13.01 -14.45
N ALA A 216 7.50 12.91 -14.17
CA ALA A 216 8.29 14.07 -13.74
C ALA A 216 9.78 13.92 -14.08
N ASN A 217 10.55 15.00 -13.93
CA ASN A 217 11.98 14.99 -14.23
C ASN A 217 12.80 14.55 -12.99
N GLU A 218 12.18 14.66 -11.82
CA GLU A 218 12.67 14.21 -10.53
C GLU A 218 12.87 12.69 -10.53
N ASP A 219 13.88 12.22 -9.79
CA ASP A 219 14.14 10.79 -9.64
C ASP A 219 13.26 10.19 -8.54
N PHE A 220 12.20 9.48 -8.93
CA PHE A 220 11.28 8.86 -7.97
C PHE A 220 11.91 7.77 -7.11
N CYS A 221 13.00 7.16 -7.58
CA CYS A 221 13.66 6.08 -6.86
C CYS A 221 14.42 6.58 -5.63
N THR A 222 14.74 7.87 -5.56
CA THR A 222 15.41 8.47 -4.40
C THR A 222 14.58 8.42 -3.12
N TRP A 223 13.25 8.40 -3.24
CA TRP A 223 12.34 8.33 -2.08
C TRP A 223 11.75 6.94 -1.86
N GLN A 224 12.11 5.95 -2.68
CA GLN A 224 11.58 4.60 -2.52
C GLN A 224 12.30 3.86 -1.38
N PRO A 225 11.62 3.50 -0.28
CA PRO A 225 12.20 2.60 0.69
C PRO A 225 12.25 1.17 0.14
N THR A 226 13.20 0.39 0.66
CA THR A 226 13.19 -1.08 0.51
C THR A 226 12.59 -1.72 1.74
N GLU A 227 11.95 -2.89 1.61
CA GLU A 227 11.39 -3.62 2.77
C GLU A 227 12.43 -3.85 3.90
N LYS A 228 13.70 -4.05 3.53
CA LYS A 228 14.80 -4.26 4.47
C LYS A 228 15.21 -2.98 5.21
N SER A 229 15.07 -1.82 4.56
CA SER A 229 15.44 -0.52 5.09
C SER A 229 14.24 0.27 5.64
N PHE A 230 13.08 -0.38 5.76
CA PHE A 230 11.80 0.20 6.17
C PHE A 230 11.28 -0.42 7.48
#